data_AF-A0A1G7SUL4-F1
#
_entry.id   AF-A0A1G7SUL4-F1
#
_cell.length_a   1.000
_cell.length_b   1.000
_cell.length_c   1.000
_cell.angle_alpha   90.00
_cell.angle_beta   90.00
_cell.angle_gamma   90.00
#
_symmetry.space_group_name_H-M   'P 1'
#
loop_
_entity.id
_entity.type
_entity.pdbx_description
1 polymer ?
#
loop_
_entity_poly.entity_id
_entity_poly.type
_entity_poly.pdbx_seq_one_letter_code
_entity_poly.pdbx_strand_id
1 'polypeptide(L)'
;MILKEVFQKKVDGVVMFVSNGYAYCYDKTLTIIRKLRLDDFKVVGEIRHGSGDFGYETNGDYFLLHDNASATLYYLPDLKVVHSFSYQSRENRPAEIYGYEDYLFILSEKGIYRFDKENWNSIKVADLDGWTKFCVRKDNIFVCKDFYNLYIYKMNEDRMNVILHIKMDDIFPEDEVRKFIPDYRNKEMPGFSEDMRLCYVLPYKNDLIAVTNVGIFRMSMDGKIVWRTIRYVKDNIEIIGQYGYVTYSGVFYRVDLENGDLELYGNDGKLPELVYNGRNLWLSGMHFVYRNGYIWRMVYADGMVLLAVIEPETGKFVYFYKLNGASGNACGFCFVNSKVYVYDLWTNEFHVLEEVEGEPEKTFCGVPMSETELELVDTTKKVNNKKPAPTYEDSDIPLFEEIKQVAHIEHACVLDAECIDNIGDYSDVITSLLSLADVRKFTIIEHSLSGSISLKKGRKEVEFTPDGSDYIDSDAMLKALNEFLPICGAKGKIFSLWTPDMLQAQMFFYTEDTEAVEKYSAENLQTDESTDFEDMKGEIKW
;
A
#
# COMPACT_ATOMS: atom_id res chain seq x y z
N MET A 1 15.94 -6.45 14.87
CA MET A 1 15.39 -6.14 16.21
C MET A 1 14.37 -5.02 16.07
N ILE A 2 13.16 -5.12 16.60
CA ILE A 2 11.99 -5.93 16.20
C ILE A 2 10.78 -5.16 16.75
N LEU A 3 9.76 -4.89 15.93
CA LEU A 3 8.49 -4.36 16.40
C LEU A 3 7.87 -5.43 17.32
N LYS A 4 7.70 -5.14 18.61
CA LYS A 4 7.36 -6.18 19.60
C LYS A 4 5.88 -6.49 19.70
N GLU A 5 5.05 -5.51 19.43
CA GLU A 5 3.60 -5.64 19.52
C GLU A 5 2.98 -4.97 18.32
N VAL A 6 2.02 -5.69 17.72
CA VAL A 6 1.21 -5.14 16.64
C VAL A 6 -0.23 -5.15 17.07
N PHE A 7 -0.82 -3.96 17.10
CA PHE A 7 -2.24 -3.79 17.34
C PHE A 7 -2.92 -3.31 16.06
N GLN A 8 -3.91 -4.06 15.61
CA GLN A 8 -4.73 -3.67 14.47
C GLN A 8 -6.03 -3.04 14.95
N LYS A 9 -6.40 -1.90 14.35
CA LYS A 9 -7.65 -1.21 14.64
C LYS A 9 -8.33 -0.75 13.36
N LYS A 10 -9.62 -1.04 13.26
CA LYS A 10 -10.48 -0.45 12.22
C LYS A 10 -11.05 0.87 12.71
N VAL A 11 -11.01 1.89 11.85
CA VAL A 11 -11.55 3.22 12.15
C VAL A 11 -12.79 3.47 11.30
N ASP A 12 -13.82 4.06 11.91
CA ASP A 12 -15.04 4.45 11.21
C ASP A 12 -14.78 5.69 10.33
N GLY A 13 -14.71 5.47 9.02
CA GLY A 13 -14.52 6.51 8.00
C GLY A 13 -13.18 6.40 7.27
N VAL A 14 -13.01 7.22 6.24
CA VAL A 14 -11.79 7.26 5.42
C VAL A 14 -10.76 8.17 6.05
N VAL A 15 -9.56 7.66 6.34
CA VAL A 15 -8.45 8.51 6.82
C VAL A 15 -8.11 9.51 5.74
N MET A 16 -8.16 10.81 6.07
CA MET A 16 -7.76 11.88 5.17
C MET A 16 -6.27 12.12 5.30
N PHE A 17 -5.82 12.46 6.51
CA PHE A 17 -4.43 12.75 6.81
C PHE A 17 -4.14 12.54 8.31
N VAL A 18 -2.86 12.48 8.63
CA VAL A 18 -2.35 12.42 9.99
C VAL A 18 -1.47 13.64 10.25
N SER A 19 -1.67 14.30 11.39
CA SER A 19 -0.84 15.45 11.79
C SER A 19 -0.82 15.61 13.30
N ASN A 20 0.35 15.96 13.85
CA ASN A 20 0.52 16.34 15.26
C ASN A 20 -0.04 15.31 16.28
N GLY A 21 0.07 14.01 15.98
CA GLY A 21 -0.44 12.94 16.85
C GLY A 21 -1.95 12.67 16.71
N TYR A 22 -2.60 13.24 15.69
CA TYR A 22 -4.02 13.04 15.40
C TYR A 22 -4.23 12.51 13.98
N ALA A 23 -5.21 11.63 13.84
CA ALA A 23 -5.77 11.25 12.54
C ALA A 23 -7.06 12.04 12.28
N TYR A 24 -7.25 12.48 11.04
CA TYR A 24 -8.44 13.18 10.59
C TYR A 24 -9.19 12.27 9.62
N CYS A 25 -10.38 11.82 10.02
CA CYS A 25 -11.13 10.80 9.31
C CYS A 25 -12.45 11.36 8.79
N TYR A 26 -12.75 11.14 7.52
CA TYR A 26 -14.00 11.54 6.89
C TYR A 26 -15.01 10.39 6.89
N ASP A 27 -16.11 10.61 7.60
CA ASP A 27 -17.28 9.76 7.56
C ASP A 27 -18.21 10.23 6.44
N LYS A 28 -18.18 9.54 5.30
CA LYS A 28 -19.04 9.82 4.14
C LYS A 28 -20.54 9.71 4.46
N THR A 29 -20.92 8.86 5.40
CA THR A 29 -22.34 8.61 5.71
C THR A 29 -22.94 9.75 6.53
N LEU A 30 -22.15 10.37 7.40
CA LEU A 30 -22.57 11.46 8.27
C LEU A 30 -22.12 12.83 7.78
N THR A 31 -21.29 12.87 6.73
CA THR A 31 -20.59 14.06 6.22
C THR A 31 -19.84 14.82 7.32
N ILE A 32 -19.14 14.06 8.17
CA ILE A 32 -18.38 14.56 9.32
C ILE A 32 -16.90 14.24 9.15
N ILE A 33 -16.04 15.20 9.48
CA ILE A 33 -14.61 14.98 9.66
C ILE A 33 -14.35 14.88 11.17
N ARG A 34 -13.85 13.73 11.62
CA ARG A 34 -13.50 13.46 13.02
C ARG A 34 -12.01 13.63 13.23
N LYS A 35 -11.64 14.33 14.31
CA LYS A 35 -10.27 14.37 14.83
C LYS A 35 -10.11 13.29 15.90
N LEU A 36 -9.27 12.30 15.61
CA LEU A 36 -8.97 11.17 16.47
C LEU A 36 -7.57 11.31 17.07
N ARG A 37 -7.43 11.16 18.38
CA ARG A 37 -6.11 11.08 19.02
C ARG A 37 -5.49 9.71 18.77
N LEU A 38 -4.28 9.62 18.24
CA LEU A 38 -3.67 8.33 17.87
C LEU A 38 -3.36 7.40 19.06
N ASP A 39 -3.10 7.95 20.24
CA ASP A 39 -2.74 7.15 21.42
C ASP A 39 -3.89 6.24 21.90
N ASP A 40 -5.14 6.70 21.83
CA ASP A 40 -6.31 5.96 22.31
C ASP A 40 -7.48 5.90 21.31
N PHE A 41 -7.31 6.48 20.13
CA PHE A 41 -8.29 6.64 19.06
C PHE A 41 -9.62 7.25 19.53
N LYS A 42 -9.59 8.10 20.57
CA LYS A 42 -10.79 8.85 20.97
C LYS A 42 -11.05 10.00 20.02
N VAL A 43 -12.31 10.18 19.67
CA VAL A 43 -12.79 11.39 19.01
C VAL A 43 -12.65 12.56 19.98
N VAL A 44 -11.86 13.55 19.59
CA VAL A 44 -11.60 14.77 20.38
C VAL A 44 -12.14 16.04 19.71
N GLY A 45 -12.68 15.91 18.49
CA GLY A 45 -13.31 17.01 17.78
C GLY A 45 -13.99 16.54 16.50
N GLU A 46 -14.95 17.32 16.01
CA GLU A 46 -15.71 17.04 14.79
C GLU A 46 -15.97 18.32 14.00
N ILE A 47 -15.93 18.20 12.67
CA ILE A 47 -16.38 19.23 11.72
C ILE A 47 -17.54 18.64 10.93
N ARG A 48 -18.70 19.31 10.93
CA ARG A 48 -19.81 18.97 10.03
C ARG A 48 -19.61 19.73 8.73
N HIS A 49 -19.54 19.00 7.62
CA HIS A 49 -19.48 19.58 6.29
C HIS A 49 -20.74 19.23 5.50
N GLY A 50 -21.31 20.20 4.78
CA GLY A 50 -22.60 20.05 4.09
C GLY A 50 -22.51 19.44 2.69
N SER A 51 -21.30 19.22 2.16
CA SER A 51 -21.06 18.68 0.82
C SER A 51 -20.35 17.34 0.89
N GLY A 52 -20.75 16.40 0.04
CA GLY A 52 -20.04 15.13 -0.16
C GLY A 52 -18.75 15.28 -0.97
N ASP A 53 -18.67 16.31 -1.82
CA ASP A 53 -17.51 16.65 -2.64
C ASP A 53 -16.79 17.86 -2.06
N PHE A 54 -15.55 17.65 -1.62
CA PHE A 54 -14.65 18.69 -1.14
C PHE A 54 -13.19 18.33 -1.42
N GLY A 55 -12.35 19.36 -1.49
CA GLY A 55 -10.90 19.23 -1.37
C GLY A 55 -10.44 19.75 -0.01
N TYR A 56 -9.20 19.45 0.34
CA TYR A 56 -8.62 19.94 1.56
C TYR A 56 -7.12 20.15 1.44
N GLU A 57 -6.60 21.10 2.21
CA GLU A 57 -5.18 21.38 2.34
C GLU A 57 -4.82 21.56 3.81
N THR A 58 -3.60 21.17 4.21
CA THR A 58 -3.12 21.38 5.58
C THR A 58 -1.63 21.67 5.62
N ASN A 59 -1.21 22.53 6.55
CA ASN A 59 0.19 22.75 6.91
C ASN A 59 0.53 22.20 8.31
N GLY A 60 -0.37 21.39 8.90
CA GLY A 60 -0.25 20.82 10.24
C GLY A 60 -0.81 21.67 11.38
N ASP A 61 -0.84 23.00 11.22
CA ASP A 61 -1.46 23.90 12.22
C ASP A 61 -2.86 24.36 11.79
N TYR A 62 -3.07 24.47 10.49
CA TYR A 62 -4.34 24.87 9.90
C TYR A 62 -4.83 23.82 8.92
N PHE A 63 -6.14 23.78 8.76
CA PHE A 63 -6.85 22.88 7.86
C PHE A 63 -7.82 23.70 7.04
N LEU A 64 -7.58 23.75 5.73
CA LEU A 64 -8.42 24.45 4.79
C LEU A 64 -9.31 23.44 4.10
N LEU A 65 -10.60 23.51 4.36
CA LEU A 65 -11.61 22.68 3.72
C LEU A 65 -12.31 23.51 2.65
N HIS A 66 -12.37 23.03 1.42
CA HIS A 66 -12.95 23.80 0.33
C HIS A 66 -13.83 22.96 -0.59
N ASP A 67 -14.88 23.58 -1.13
CA ASP A 67 -15.81 22.94 -2.06
C ASP A 67 -15.70 23.57 -3.46
N ASN A 68 -16.80 23.65 -4.20
CA ASN A 68 -16.79 24.24 -5.52
C ASN A 68 -16.83 25.78 -5.55
N ALA A 69 -17.23 26.43 -4.45
CA ALA A 69 -17.57 27.85 -4.38
C ALA A 69 -16.98 28.57 -3.15
N SER A 70 -16.56 27.83 -2.13
CA SER A 70 -16.11 28.37 -0.86
C SER A 70 -14.96 27.58 -0.24
N ALA A 71 -14.26 28.21 0.69
CA ALA A 71 -13.29 27.57 1.56
C ALA A 71 -13.47 28.06 2.99
N THR A 72 -13.25 27.15 3.94
CA THR A 72 -13.28 27.41 5.37
C THR A 72 -11.98 26.95 5.99
N LEU A 73 -11.30 27.86 6.67
CA LEU A 73 -10.05 27.63 7.36
C LEU A 73 -10.32 27.33 8.84
N TYR A 74 -9.78 26.20 9.29
CA TYR A 74 -9.85 25.73 10.68
C TYR A 74 -8.46 25.79 11.31
N TYR A 75 -8.41 26.13 12.59
CA TYR A 75 -7.22 25.94 13.43
C TYR A 75 -7.24 24.51 13.97
N LEU A 76 -6.24 23.71 13.64
CA LEU A 76 -6.27 22.27 13.90
C LEU A 76 -6.28 21.85 15.37
N PRO A 77 -5.62 22.56 16.31
CA PRO A 77 -5.62 22.18 17.71
C PRO A 77 -7.01 22.05 18.33
N ASP A 78 -7.94 22.97 18.04
CA ASP A 78 -9.29 22.99 18.61
C ASP A 78 -10.42 22.93 17.56
N LEU A 79 -10.07 22.77 16.28
CA LEU A 79 -10.99 22.79 15.13
C LEU A 79 -11.83 24.06 15.05
N LYS A 80 -11.35 25.18 15.58
CA LYS A 80 -12.06 26.45 15.52
C LYS A 80 -12.06 26.99 14.09
N VAL A 81 -13.23 27.42 13.60
CA VAL A 81 -13.31 28.20 12.36
C VAL A 81 -12.61 29.53 12.57
N VAL A 82 -11.64 29.80 11.72
CA VAL A 82 -10.82 31.00 11.80
C VAL A 82 -11.24 32.01 10.73
N HIS A 83 -11.50 31.53 9.52
CA HIS A 83 -11.91 32.37 8.40
C HIS A 83 -12.70 31.55 7.37
N SER A 84 -13.56 32.22 6.60
CA SER A 84 -14.28 31.63 5.47
C SER A 84 -14.32 32.63 4.32
N PHE A 85 -14.14 32.15 3.10
CA PHE A 85 -14.18 32.98 1.91
C PHE A 85 -14.84 32.25 0.74
N SER A 86 -15.49 33.02 -0.13
CA SER A 86 -16.10 32.54 -1.36
C SER A 86 -15.26 32.97 -2.57
N TYR A 87 -15.23 32.15 -3.61
CA TYR A 87 -14.56 32.48 -4.86
C TYR A 87 -15.49 32.25 -6.06
N GLN A 88 -15.31 33.04 -7.10
CA GLN A 88 -16.22 33.09 -8.25
C GLN A 88 -15.98 32.00 -9.30
N SER A 89 -14.81 31.37 -9.30
CA SER A 89 -14.42 30.38 -10.31
C SER A 89 -13.58 29.25 -9.71
N ARG A 90 -13.56 28.10 -10.39
CA ARG A 90 -12.75 26.95 -9.97
C ARG A 90 -11.25 27.26 -9.92
N GLU A 91 -10.77 28.15 -10.79
CA GLU A 91 -9.35 28.55 -10.88
C GLU A 91 -8.87 29.34 -9.63
N ASN A 92 -9.81 29.89 -8.86
CA ASN A 92 -9.50 30.58 -7.60
C ASN A 92 -9.54 29.64 -6.39
N ARG A 93 -9.71 28.33 -6.61
CA ARG A 93 -9.66 27.36 -5.52
C ARG A 93 -8.29 27.36 -4.87
N PRO A 94 -8.23 27.31 -3.54
CA PRO A 94 -7.00 27.02 -2.84
C PRO A 94 -6.40 25.71 -3.34
N ALA A 95 -5.10 25.74 -3.63
CA ALA A 95 -4.30 24.59 -4.03
C ALA A 95 -3.25 24.24 -2.97
N GLU A 96 -2.90 25.18 -2.08
CA GLU A 96 -1.93 24.95 -1.01
C GLU A 96 -2.10 26.01 0.08
N ILE A 97 -1.73 25.65 1.33
CA ILE A 97 -1.61 26.61 2.43
C ILE A 97 -0.23 26.54 3.07
N TYR A 98 0.31 27.70 3.44
CA TYR A 98 1.65 27.81 4.03
C TYR A 98 1.67 28.82 5.17
N GLY A 99 2.17 28.44 6.34
CA GLY A 99 2.24 29.32 7.51
C GLY A 99 3.59 30.03 7.63
N TYR A 100 3.60 31.32 7.97
CA TYR A 100 4.83 32.07 8.25
C TYR A 100 4.61 33.21 9.26
N GLU A 101 5.28 33.14 10.43
CA GLU A 101 5.16 34.16 11.49
C GLU A 101 3.70 34.52 11.74
N ASP A 102 3.35 35.80 11.60
CA ASP A 102 2.02 36.35 11.79
C ASP A 102 1.13 36.23 10.53
N TYR A 103 1.56 35.48 9.52
CA TYR A 103 0.86 35.34 8.25
C TYR A 103 0.56 33.88 7.88
N LEU A 104 -0.52 33.71 7.12
CA LEU A 104 -0.84 32.49 6.39
C LEU A 104 -0.95 32.83 4.90
N PHE A 105 -0.25 32.08 4.06
CA PHE A 105 -0.34 32.19 2.62
C PHE A 105 -1.26 31.11 2.08
N ILE A 106 -2.16 31.50 1.17
CA ILE A 106 -3.02 30.59 0.41
C ILE A 106 -2.72 30.80 -1.06
N LEU A 107 -2.39 29.70 -1.74
CA LEU A 107 -2.10 29.71 -3.18
C LEU A 107 -3.33 29.23 -3.93
N SER A 108 -3.63 29.86 -5.05
CA SER A 108 -4.56 29.38 -6.07
C SER A 108 -3.90 29.40 -7.44
N GLU A 109 -4.55 28.85 -8.47
CA GLU A 109 -4.01 28.89 -9.84
C GLU A 109 -3.82 30.32 -10.39
N LYS A 110 -4.47 31.32 -9.77
CA LYS A 110 -4.46 32.71 -10.21
C LYS A 110 -3.70 33.66 -9.28
N GLY A 111 -3.19 33.19 -8.15
CA GLY A 111 -2.39 34.05 -7.29
C GLY A 111 -2.09 33.52 -5.90
N ILE A 112 -1.29 34.32 -5.21
CA ILE A 112 -0.88 34.08 -3.82
C ILE A 112 -1.55 35.14 -2.96
N TYR A 113 -2.26 34.69 -1.93
CA TYR A 113 -2.95 35.55 -0.97
C TYR A 113 -2.27 35.43 0.39
N ARG A 114 -1.92 36.57 1.00
CA ARG A 114 -1.39 36.63 2.36
C ARG A 114 -2.51 37.05 3.31
N PHE A 115 -2.75 36.25 4.34
CA PHE A 115 -3.67 36.51 5.43
C PHE A 115 -2.87 36.86 6.68
N ASP A 116 -3.26 37.92 7.37
CA ASP A 116 -2.77 38.27 8.70
C ASP A 116 -3.45 37.38 9.76
N LYS A 117 -2.70 36.73 10.64
CA LYS A 117 -3.25 35.80 11.64
C LYS A 117 -3.93 36.50 12.81
N GLU A 118 -3.63 37.78 13.05
CA GLU A 118 -4.25 38.57 14.12
C GLU A 118 -5.69 38.95 13.75
N ASN A 119 -5.90 39.39 12.51
CA ASN A 119 -7.18 39.97 12.07
C ASN A 119 -7.83 39.27 10.86
N TRP A 120 -7.13 38.33 10.21
CA TRP A 120 -7.58 37.58 9.03
C TRP A 120 -7.93 38.44 7.80
N ASN A 121 -7.42 39.67 7.75
CA ASN A 121 -7.43 40.46 6.53
C ASN A 121 -6.49 39.82 5.52
N SER A 122 -6.93 39.79 4.25
CA SER A 122 -6.14 39.23 3.17
C SER A 122 -5.80 40.27 2.11
N ILE A 123 -4.62 40.12 1.52
CA ILE A 123 -4.19 40.84 0.34
C ILE A 123 -3.65 39.85 -0.69
N LYS A 124 -3.88 40.13 -1.97
CA LYS A 124 -3.23 39.41 -3.06
C LYS A 124 -1.81 39.94 -3.23
N VAL A 125 -0.81 39.09 -3.06
CA VAL A 125 0.61 39.49 -3.07
C VAL A 125 1.32 39.13 -4.37
N ALA A 126 0.82 38.15 -5.13
CA ALA A 126 1.31 37.82 -6.46
C ALA A 126 0.20 37.28 -7.37
N ASP A 127 0.36 37.52 -8.66
CA ASP A 127 -0.39 36.83 -9.72
C ASP A 127 0.36 35.56 -10.12
N LEU A 128 -0.39 34.49 -10.36
CA LEU A 128 0.11 33.22 -10.87
C LEU A 128 -0.61 32.91 -12.19
N ASP A 129 0.09 32.23 -13.10
CA ASP A 129 -0.46 31.78 -14.38
C ASP A 129 -0.46 30.25 -14.44
N GLY A 130 -1.28 29.64 -13.57
CA GLY A 130 -1.47 28.19 -13.50
C GLY A 130 -0.97 27.55 -12.22
N TRP A 131 -0.76 26.24 -12.29
CA TRP A 131 -0.47 25.39 -11.13
C TRP A 131 0.94 25.61 -10.60
N THR A 132 1.06 26.46 -9.58
CA THR A 132 2.31 26.72 -8.86
C THR A 132 2.21 26.23 -7.42
N LYS A 133 3.29 25.64 -6.89
CA LYS A 133 3.43 25.19 -5.51
C LYS A 133 4.52 25.97 -4.77
N PHE A 134 4.34 26.23 -3.47
CA PHE A 134 5.44 26.67 -2.62
C PHE A 134 6.36 25.50 -2.30
N CYS A 135 7.66 25.76 -2.21
CA CYS A 135 8.64 24.71 -1.93
C CYS A 135 9.54 25.06 -0.77
N VAL A 136 10.18 26.23 -0.83
CA VAL A 136 11.16 26.66 0.16
C VAL A 136 10.94 28.14 0.46
N ARG A 137 11.11 28.52 1.72
CA ARG A 137 11.18 29.93 2.12
C ARG A 137 12.43 30.17 2.95
N LYS A 138 13.10 31.28 2.68
CA LYS A 138 14.18 31.81 3.51
C LYS A 138 14.03 33.32 3.60
N ASP A 139 13.76 33.83 4.79
CA ASP A 139 13.48 35.25 5.03
C ASP A 139 12.34 35.74 4.11
N ASN A 140 12.55 36.81 3.36
CA ASN A 140 11.58 37.32 2.39
C ASN A 140 11.69 36.68 1.00
N ILE A 141 12.45 35.59 0.85
CA ILE A 141 12.60 34.83 -0.39
C ILE A 141 11.71 33.60 -0.34
N PHE A 142 10.94 33.41 -1.41
CA PHE A 142 10.03 32.29 -1.61
C PHE A 142 10.40 31.58 -2.90
N VAL A 143 10.60 30.28 -2.82
CA VAL A 143 10.88 29.42 -3.96
C VAL A 143 9.60 28.68 -4.27
N CYS A 144 9.14 28.84 -5.50
CA CYS A 144 7.95 28.21 -6.03
C CYS A 144 8.31 27.39 -7.27
N LYS A 145 7.46 26.43 -7.61
CA LYS A 145 7.60 25.67 -8.85
C LYS A 145 6.27 25.43 -9.52
N ASP A 146 6.28 25.31 -10.83
CA ASP A 146 5.26 24.55 -11.55
C ASP A 146 5.84 23.20 -12.01
N PHE A 147 5.25 22.55 -13.00
CA PHE A 147 5.78 21.30 -13.54
C PHE A 147 7.09 21.45 -14.31
N TYR A 148 7.41 22.61 -14.88
CA TYR A 148 8.50 22.83 -15.84
C TYR A 148 9.48 23.93 -15.42
N ASN A 149 9.10 24.75 -14.44
CA ASN A 149 9.74 25.99 -14.08
C ASN A 149 9.95 26.08 -12.57
N LEU A 150 11.06 26.71 -12.20
CA LEU A 150 11.34 27.17 -10.85
C LEU A 150 11.31 28.69 -10.83
N TYR A 151 10.64 29.25 -9.84
CA TYR A 151 10.51 30.69 -9.62
C TYR A 151 11.04 31.05 -8.24
N ILE A 152 11.85 32.09 -8.16
CA ILE A 152 12.22 32.70 -6.89
C ILE A 152 11.53 34.04 -6.81
N TYR A 153 10.63 34.16 -5.84
CA TYR A 153 9.93 35.38 -5.49
C TYR A 153 10.63 36.06 -4.32
N LYS A 154 10.65 37.39 -4.35
CA LYS A 154 11.02 38.21 -3.21
C LYS A 154 9.82 39.01 -2.74
N MET A 155 9.47 38.85 -1.47
CA MET A 155 8.45 39.64 -0.79
C MET A 155 9.02 41.00 -0.40
N ASN A 156 8.37 42.06 -0.85
CA ASN A 156 8.62 43.44 -0.47
C ASN A 156 7.31 44.01 0.06
N GLU A 157 7.23 44.18 1.39
CA GLU A 157 6.04 44.68 2.12
C GLU A 157 4.78 43.88 1.80
N ASP A 158 4.01 44.32 0.78
CA ASP A 158 2.71 43.77 0.39
C ASP A 158 2.70 43.15 -1.01
N ARG A 159 3.86 42.98 -1.64
CA ARG A 159 3.98 42.33 -2.96
C ARG A 159 5.12 41.33 -3.06
N MET A 160 4.87 40.23 -3.75
CA MET A 160 5.87 39.27 -4.20
C MET A 160 6.23 39.56 -5.66
N ASN A 161 7.53 39.68 -5.94
CA ASN A 161 8.04 39.86 -7.31
C ASN A 161 8.96 38.71 -7.67
N VAL A 162 8.82 38.16 -8.88
CA VAL A 162 9.78 37.19 -9.41
C VAL A 162 11.13 37.88 -9.59
N ILE A 163 12.14 37.40 -8.88
CA ILE A 163 13.53 37.85 -9.03
C ILE A 163 14.36 36.88 -9.87
N LEU A 164 13.90 35.63 -10.01
CA LEU A 164 14.52 34.61 -10.85
C LEU A 164 13.47 33.65 -11.39
N HIS A 165 13.61 33.28 -12.67
CA HIS A 165 12.82 32.25 -13.33
C HIS A 165 13.77 31.33 -14.10
N ILE A 166 13.67 30.03 -13.85
CA ILE A 166 14.51 29.01 -14.47
C ILE A 166 13.59 27.96 -15.11
N LYS A 167 13.84 27.63 -16.38
CA LYS A 167 13.21 26.50 -17.06
C LYS A 167 14.07 25.26 -16.87
N MET A 168 13.45 24.11 -16.60
CA MET A 168 14.23 22.88 -16.37
C MET A 168 15.01 22.43 -17.61
N ASP A 169 14.48 22.68 -18.81
CA ASP A 169 15.20 22.40 -20.07
C ASP A 169 16.53 23.18 -20.19
N ASP A 170 16.67 24.34 -19.53
CA ASP A 170 17.93 25.10 -19.51
C ASP A 170 18.95 24.45 -18.56
N ILE A 171 18.48 23.76 -17.52
CA ILE A 171 19.32 23.05 -16.54
C ILE A 171 19.70 21.67 -17.05
N PHE A 172 18.86 21.03 -17.87
CA PHE A 172 19.13 19.72 -18.43
C PHE A 172 18.85 19.74 -19.94
N PRO A 173 19.82 20.18 -20.75
CA PRO A 173 19.66 20.21 -22.21
C PRO A 173 19.34 18.82 -22.76
N GLU A 174 18.39 18.74 -23.68
CA GLU A 174 17.87 17.47 -24.20
C GLU A 174 18.97 16.56 -24.78
N ASP A 175 19.92 17.13 -25.53
CA ASP A 175 21.05 16.39 -26.11
C ASP A 175 21.97 15.78 -25.04
N GLU A 176 22.04 16.38 -23.84
CA GLU A 176 22.77 15.80 -22.72
C GLU A 176 21.96 14.70 -22.03
N VAL A 177 20.67 14.94 -21.79
CA VAL A 177 19.78 13.96 -21.17
C VAL A 177 19.73 12.68 -22.00
N ARG A 178 19.61 12.78 -23.33
CA ARG A 178 19.57 11.63 -24.24
C ARG A 178 20.83 10.76 -24.24
N LYS A 179 21.98 11.26 -23.76
CA LYS A 179 23.18 10.43 -23.60
C LYS A 179 23.05 9.41 -22.47
N PHE A 180 22.23 9.71 -21.46
CA PHE A 180 22.03 8.87 -20.29
C PHE A 180 20.64 8.21 -20.27
N ILE A 181 19.65 8.84 -20.90
CA ILE A 181 18.27 8.37 -21.02
C ILE A 181 17.91 8.40 -22.52
N PRO A 182 18.32 7.40 -23.32
CA PRO A 182 18.20 7.43 -24.78
C PRO A 182 16.77 7.64 -25.30
N ASP A 183 15.79 7.17 -24.54
CA ASP A 183 14.37 7.20 -24.93
C ASP A 183 13.65 8.48 -24.46
N TYR A 184 14.36 9.44 -23.86
CA TYR A 184 13.78 10.69 -23.38
C TYR A 184 13.12 11.49 -24.52
N ARG A 185 11.83 11.84 -24.34
CA ARG A 185 10.96 12.48 -25.34
C ARG A 185 10.83 11.71 -26.66
N ASN A 186 11.12 10.40 -26.67
CA ASN A 186 10.87 9.57 -27.83
C ASN A 186 9.37 9.24 -27.94
N LYS A 187 8.68 9.93 -28.85
CA LYS A 187 7.23 9.77 -29.09
C LYS A 187 6.85 8.44 -29.73
N GLU A 188 7.82 7.67 -30.23
CA GLU A 188 7.59 6.38 -30.88
C GLU A 188 7.60 5.21 -29.89
N MET A 189 7.98 5.44 -28.62
CA MET A 189 7.99 4.41 -27.58
C MET A 189 6.79 4.56 -26.62
N PRO A 190 5.94 3.52 -26.49
CA PRO A 190 4.84 3.55 -25.53
C PRO A 190 5.37 3.68 -24.10
N GLY A 191 4.88 4.68 -23.36
CA GLY A 191 5.15 4.88 -21.94
C GLY A 191 6.31 5.83 -21.56
N PHE A 192 7.10 6.33 -22.53
CA PHE A 192 8.30 7.15 -22.27
C PHE A 192 8.24 8.59 -22.84
N SER A 193 7.06 9.07 -23.22
CA SER A 193 6.87 10.44 -23.74
C SER A 193 6.64 11.48 -22.63
N GLU A 194 7.46 11.47 -21.58
CA GLU A 194 7.34 12.49 -20.54
C GLU A 194 8.24 13.68 -20.84
N ASP A 195 7.64 14.87 -20.89
CA ASP A 195 8.38 16.12 -20.80
C ASP A 195 9.14 16.19 -19.47
N MET A 196 10.22 16.98 -19.44
CA MET A 196 10.95 17.25 -18.20
C MET A 196 9.99 17.77 -17.14
N ARG A 197 10.00 17.18 -15.95
CA ARG A 197 9.16 17.63 -14.84
C ARG A 197 10.00 17.93 -13.62
N LEU A 198 9.79 19.11 -13.01
CA LEU A 198 10.34 19.47 -11.71
C LEU A 198 9.47 18.86 -10.60
N CYS A 199 9.96 17.79 -10.01
CA CYS A 199 9.26 17.00 -9.00
C CYS A 199 9.31 17.68 -7.63
N TYR A 200 10.52 17.99 -7.13
CA TYR A 200 10.75 18.52 -5.78
C TYR A 200 11.76 19.65 -5.77
N VAL A 201 11.61 20.54 -4.78
CA VAL A 201 12.62 21.53 -4.42
C VAL A 201 12.70 21.56 -2.89
N LEU A 202 13.88 21.26 -2.36
CA LEU A 202 14.14 21.12 -0.93
C LEU A 202 15.23 22.10 -0.48
N PRO A 203 15.16 22.63 0.75
CA PRO A 203 16.24 23.43 1.30
C PRO A 203 17.46 22.56 1.62
N TYR A 204 18.65 23.05 1.32
CA TYR A 204 19.90 22.40 1.72
C TYR A 204 20.96 23.44 2.11
N LYS A 205 21.24 23.57 3.40
CA LYS A 205 22.11 24.61 3.96
C LYS A 205 21.65 26.01 3.49
N ASN A 206 22.45 26.70 2.68
CA ASN A 206 22.12 28.01 2.11
C ASN A 206 21.59 27.94 0.67
N ASP A 207 21.48 26.73 0.13
CA ASP A 207 21.15 26.43 -1.25
C ASP A 207 19.84 25.64 -1.33
N LEU A 208 19.52 25.19 -2.54
CA LEU A 208 18.36 24.39 -2.89
C LEU A 208 18.84 23.11 -3.55
N ILE A 209 18.18 22.00 -3.23
CA ILE A 209 18.22 20.77 -4.02
C ILE A 209 16.94 20.69 -4.81
N ALA A 210 17.06 20.62 -6.13
CA ALA A 210 15.93 20.47 -7.02
C ALA A 210 16.03 19.14 -7.76
N VAL A 211 14.90 18.45 -7.85
CA VAL A 211 14.78 17.10 -8.41
C VAL A 211 13.80 17.13 -9.55
N THR A 212 14.25 16.68 -10.72
CA THR A 212 13.43 16.50 -11.91
C THR A 212 13.29 15.02 -12.23
N ASN A 213 12.37 14.65 -13.13
CA ASN A 213 12.27 13.28 -13.63
C ASN A 213 13.53 12.77 -14.37
N VAL A 214 14.49 13.64 -14.70
CA VAL A 214 15.72 13.30 -15.43
C VAL A 214 17.01 13.55 -14.64
N GLY A 215 16.95 14.15 -13.46
CA GLY A 215 18.15 14.46 -12.69
C GLY A 215 17.93 15.26 -11.42
N ILE A 216 19.04 15.52 -10.74
CA ILE A 216 19.08 16.27 -9.48
C ILE A 216 20.12 17.38 -9.65
N PHE A 217 19.85 18.56 -9.10
CA PHE A 217 20.84 19.63 -9.09
C PHE A 217 20.82 20.40 -7.78
N ARG A 218 21.98 20.93 -7.42
CA ARG A 218 22.13 21.90 -6.36
C ARG A 218 22.28 23.30 -6.94
N MET A 219 21.56 24.25 -6.38
CA MET A 219 21.55 25.62 -6.82
C MET A 219 21.55 26.57 -5.63
N SER A 220 22.39 27.58 -5.63
CA SER A 220 22.29 28.65 -4.63
C SER A 220 21.04 29.51 -4.84
N MET A 221 20.60 30.19 -3.78
CA MET A 221 19.39 31.03 -3.81
C MET A 221 19.45 32.20 -4.81
N ASP A 222 20.64 32.55 -5.31
CA ASP A 222 20.85 33.56 -6.36
C ASP A 222 20.77 32.98 -7.78
N GLY A 223 20.54 31.66 -7.92
CA GLY A 223 20.35 31.00 -9.21
C GLY A 223 21.58 30.32 -9.79
N LYS A 224 22.72 30.36 -9.11
CA LYS A 224 23.93 29.68 -9.61
C LYS A 224 23.83 28.17 -9.39
N ILE A 225 23.92 27.41 -10.48
CA ILE A 225 24.05 25.94 -10.42
C ILE A 225 25.42 25.58 -9.85
N VAL A 226 25.42 24.83 -8.76
CA VAL A 226 26.64 24.33 -8.09
C VAL A 226 27.10 23.04 -8.76
N TRP A 227 26.17 22.08 -8.89
CA TRP A 227 26.36 20.83 -9.62
C TRP A 227 25.00 20.34 -10.13
N ARG A 228 25.03 19.49 -11.16
CA ARG A 228 23.86 18.76 -11.66
C ARG A 228 24.26 17.33 -12.02
N THR A 229 23.35 16.40 -11.82
CA THR A 229 23.54 14.98 -12.05
C THR A 229 22.36 14.45 -12.84
N ILE A 230 22.62 13.85 -14.00
CA ILE A 230 21.60 13.27 -14.88
C ILE A 230 21.40 11.81 -14.50
N ARG A 231 20.23 11.51 -13.94
CA ARG A 231 19.78 10.15 -13.62
C ARG A 231 18.26 10.20 -13.46
N TYR A 232 17.57 9.16 -13.90
CA TYR A 232 16.13 9.08 -13.75
C TYR A 232 15.72 9.18 -12.28
N VAL A 233 14.80 10.11 -11.96
CA VAL A 233 14.29 10.31 -10.59
C VAL A 233 12.78 10.52 -10.61
N LYS A 234 12.01 9.46 -10.37
CA LYS A 234 10.56 9.55 -10.54
C LYS A 234 9.82 10.08 -9.30
N ASP A 235 10.16 9.58 -8.12
CA ASP A 235 9.20 9.61 -7.02
C ASP A 235 9.60 10.48 -5.84
N ASN A 236 10.71 10.24 -5.12
CA ASN A 236 10.95 10.99 -3.88
C ASN A 236 12.45 11.09 -3.50
N ILE A 237 12.79 12.13 -2.74
CA ILE A 237 14.11 12.33 -2.14
C ILE A 237 13.96 12.77 -0.67
N GLU A 238 14.80 12.23 0.22
CA GLU A 238 14.93 12.69 1.60
C GLU A 238 16.38 13.14 1.84
N ILE A 239 16.55 14.30 2.47
CA ILE A 239 17.88 14.84 2.79
C ILE A 239 18.26 14.46 4.22
N ILE A 240 19.36 13.71 4.36
CA ILE A 240 19.89 13.25 5.65
C ILE A 240 21.37 13.63 5.72
N GLY A 241 21.67 14.62 6.57
CA GLY A 241 23.04 15.15 6.68
C GLY A 241 23.52 15.71 5.35
N GLN A 242 24.60 15.13 4.79
CA GLN A 242 25.14 15.52 3.48
C GLN A 242 24.59 14.73 2.30
N TYR A 243 23.71 13.75 2.53
CA TYR A 243 23.24 12.83 1.51
C TYR A 243 21.76 13.06 1.17
N GLY A 244 21.44 12.98 -0.11
CA GLY A 244 20.08 12.87 -0.60
C GLY A 244 19.78 11.41 -0.93
N TYR A 245 18.83 10.81 -0.24
CA TYR A 245 18.40 9.44 -0.48
C TYR A 245 17.25 9.46 -1.46
N VAL A 246 17.42 8.80 -2.60
CA VAL A 246 16.48 8.87 -3.71
C VAL A 246 15.81 7.52 -3.86
N THR A 247 14.50 7.55 -4.02
CA THR A 247 13.74 6.34 -4.28
C THR A 247 12.68 6.55 -5.35
N TYR A 248 12.50 5.51 -6.16
CA TYR A 248 11.32 5.36 -7.01
C TYR A 248 11.11 3.89 -7.34
N SER A 249 9.88 3.40 -7.27
CA SER A 249 9.56 1.99 -7.53
C SER A 249 10.57 1.04 -6.85
N GLY A 250 11.24 0.15 -7.59
CA GLY A 250 12.29 -0.75 -7.07
C GLY A 250 13.70 -0.16 -6.96
N VAL A 251 13.87 1.17 -7.07
CA VAL A 251 15.17 1.86 -7.05
C VAL A 251 15.36 2.62 -5.74
N PHE A 252 16.59 2.54 -5.24
CA PHE A 252 17.10 3.18 -4.04
C PHE A 252 18.60 3.45 -4.19
N TYR A 253 18.99 4.72 -4.12
CA TYR A 253 20.41 5.14 -4.16
C TYR A 253 20.59 6.42 -3.34
N ARG A 254 21.84 6.79 -3.07
CA ARG A 254 22.14 8.10 -2.46
C ARG A 254 22.94 8.99 -3.40
N VAL A 255 22.77 10.30 -3.25
CA VAL A 255 23.59 11.34 -3.87
C VAL A 255 24.31 12.12 -2.77
N ASP A 256 25.60 12.36 -2.92
CA ASP A 256 26.32 13.29 -2.06
C ASP A 256 25.97 14.72 -2.50
N LEU A 257 25.36 15.49 -1.60
CA LEU A 257 24.82 16.81 -1.90
C LEU A 257 25.90 17.89 -1.97
N GLU A 258 27.16 17.58 -1.64
CA GLU A 258 28.29 18.50 -1.80
C GLU A 258 28.80 18.57 -3.23
N ASN A 259 28.83 17.45 -3.95
CA ASN A 259 29.45 17.33 -5.28
C ASN A 259 28.51 16.76 -6.35
N GLY A 260 27.38 16.15 -5.97
CA GLY A 260 26.46 15.50 -6.89
C GLY A 260 26.82 14.05 -7.24
N ASP A 261 27.83 13.48 -6.58
CA ASP A 261 28.28 12.12 -6.85
C ASP A 261 27.23 11.10 -6.41
N LEU A 262 26.98 10.11 -7.25
CA LEU A 262 26.00 9.05 -7.01
C LEU A 262 26.67 7.83 -6.40
N GLU A 263 26.02 7.28 -5.37
CA GLU A 263 26.33 5.97 -4.85
C GLU A 263 25.12 5.06 -4.99
N LEU A 264 25.26 4.09 -5.89
CA LEU A 264 24.22 3.15 -6.25
C LEU A 264 24.34 1.92 -5.36
N TYR A 265 23.28 1.60 -4.62
CA TYR A 265 23.20 0.34 -3.90
C TYR A 265 22.89 -0.81 -4.87
N GLY A 266 23.40 -2.00 -4.57
CA GLY A 266 23.15 -3.19 -5.40
C GLY A 266 23.55 -3.02 -6.86
N ASN A 267 22.79 -3.64 -7.77
CA ASN A 267 22.99 -3.50 -9.21
C ASN A 267 22.18 -2.31 -9.75
N ASP A 268 22.89 -1.23 -10.13
CA ASP A 268 22.30 0.01 -10.67
C ASP A 268 21.25 0.67 -9.77
N GLY A 269 21.47 0.66 -8.44
CA GLY A 269 20.58 1.32 -7.49
C GLY A 269 19.31 0.52 -7.21
N LYS A 270 19.21 -0.75 -7.60
CA LYS A 270 18.05 -1.57 -7.23
C LYS A 270 18.00 -1.76 -5.71
N LEU A 271 16.77 -1.76 -5.18
CA LEU A 271 16.51 -2.27 -3.84
C LEU A 271 17.17 -3.65 -3.68
N PRO A 272 17.68 -4.00 -2.49
CA PRO A 272 18.21 -5.33 -2.26
C PRO A 272 17.15 -6.40 -2.59
N GLU A 273 17.60 -7.55 -3.07
CA GLU A 273 16.70 -8.67 -3.31
C GLU A 273 16.16 -9.20 -1.98
N LEU A 274 14.84 -9.43 -1.94
CA LEU A 274 14.19 -10.13 -0.83
C LEU A 274 13.75 -11.49 -1.34
N VAL A 275 14.26 -12.56 -0.73
CA VAL A 275 13.82 -13.92 -1.01
C VAL A 275 12.74 -14.32 -0.01
N TYR A 276 11.58 -14.69 -0.52
CA TYR A 276 10.43 -15.13 0.25
C TYR A 276 9.89 -16.43 -0.32
N ASN A 277 9.76 -17.48 0.51
CA ASN A 277 9.36 -18.83 0.10
C ASN A 277 10.13 -19.36 -1.14
N GLY A 278 11.44 -19.07 -1.22
CA GLY A 278 12.30 -19.48 -2.32
C GLY A 278 12.12 -18.68 -3.62
N ARG A 279 11.29 -17.63 -3.63
CA ARG A 279 11.08 -16.71 -4.76
C ARG A 279 11.68 -15.35 -4.48
N ASN A 280 12.25 -14.71 -5.51
CA ASN A 280 12.73 -13.33 -5.42
C ASN A 280 11.54 -12.37 -5.57
N LEU A 281 11.35 -11.49 -4.59
CA LEU A 281 10.31 -10.47 -4.62
C LEU A 281 10.78 -9.20 -5.32
N TRP A 282 9.94 -8.67 -6.21
CA TRP A 282 10.14 -7.40 -6.88
C TRP A 282 9.57 -6.26 -6.04
N LEU A 283 10.37 -5.79 -5.09
CA LEU A 283 9.98 -4.72 -4.19
C LEU A 283 9.80 -3.39 -4.93
N SER A 284 8.70 -2.70 -4.64
CA SER A 284 8.42 -1.34 -5.08
C SER A 284 7.92 -0.51 -3.90
N GLY A 285 8.19 0.80 -3.86
CA GLY A 285 7.84 1.66 -2.73
C GLY A 285 8.06 3.12 -3.03
N MET A 286 7.26 4.04 -2.48
CA MET A 286 7.44 5.49 -2.69
C MET A 286 7.74 6.26 -1.40
N HIS A 287 7.15 5.84 -0.28
CA HIS A 287 7.23 6.58 0.98
C HIS A 287 8.28 6.00 1.90
N PHE A 288 9.18 6.86 2.38
CA PHE A 288 10.15 6.51 3.41
C PHE A 288 10.39 7.68 4.37
N VAL A 289 10.88 7.35 5.57
CA VAL A 289 11.13 8.30 6.67
C VAL A 289 12.46 7.93 7.32
N TYR A 290 13.31 8.91 7.59
CA TYR A 290 14.52 8.69 8.38
C TYR A 290 14.23 8.81 9.88
N ARG A 291 14.57 7.77 10.65
CA ARG A 291 14.41 7.75 12.11
C ARG A 291 15.36 6.78 12.77
N ASN A 292 15.96 7.20 13.90
CA ASN A 292 16.92 6.44 14.71
C ASN A 292 18.08 5.86 13.90
N GLY A 293 18.64 6.61 12.95
CA GLY A 293 19.74 6.12 12.13
C GLY A 293 19.34 5.27 10.93
N TYR A 294 18.05 4.96 10.75
CA TYR A 294 17.55 4.10 9.70
C TYR A 294 16.57 4.77 8.76
N ILE A 295 16.48 4.23 7.55
CA ILE A 295 15.43 4.56 6.59
C ILE A 295 14.31 3.54 6.73
N TRP A 296 13.14 3.99 7.14
CA TRP A 296 11.91 3.21 7.21
C TRP A 296 11.15 3.41 5.92
N ARG A 297 10.64 2.37 5.29
CA ARG A 297 10.03 2.46 3.97
C ARG A 297 8.88 1.47 3.82
N MET A 298 7.78 1.93 3.25
CA MET A 298 6.73 1.03 2.77
C MET A 298 7.18 0.42 1.43
N VAL A 299 7.21 -0.91 1.36
CA VAL A 299 7.48 -1.65 0.13
C VAL A 299 6.37 -2.66 -0.12
N TYR A 300 6.12 -2.94 -1.39
CA TYR A 300 5.07 -3.84 -1.86
C TYR A 300 5.62 -4.76 -2.95
N ALA A 301 5.23 -6.03 -2.87
CA ALA A 301 5.54 -7.06 -3.87
C ALA A 301 4.53 -8.20 -3.75
N ASP A 302 4.01 -8.68 -4.88
CA ASP A 302 3.17 -9.89 -4.97
C ASP A 302 2.04 -9.94 -3.92
N GLY A 303 1.26 -8.84 -3.82
CA GLY A 303 0.16 -8.71 -2.86
C GLY A 303 0.60 -8.50 -1.39
N MET A 304 1.90 -8.58 -1.09
CA MET A 304 2.43 -8.30 0.24
C MET A 304 2.76 -6.83 0.40
N VAL A 305 2.43 -6.31 1.58
CA VAL A 305 2.79 -4.97 2.04
C VAL A 305 3.74 -5.11 3.20
N LEU A 306 4.92 -4.51 3.10
CA LEU A 306 5.96 -4.59 4.11
C LEU A 306 6.38 -3.19 4.56
N LEU A 307 6.53 -3.00 5.87
CA LEU A 307 7.31 -1.91 6.42
C LEU A 307 8.77 -2.39 6.53
N ALA A 308 9.63 -1.91 5.64
CA ALA A 308 11.05 -2.22 5.58
C ALA A 308 11.90 -1.21 6.34
N VAL A 309 12.97 -1.67 6.97
CA VAL A 309 14.00 -0.84 7.61
C VAL A 309 15.31 -1.07 6.87
N ILE A 310 15.93 0.01 6.41
CA ILE A 310 17.11 0.02 5.55
C ILE A 310 18.23 0.77 6.27
N GLU A 311 19.42 0.17 6.28
CA GLU A 311 20.64 0.82 6.74
C GLU A 311 21.11 1.83 5.68
N PRO A 312 21.15 3.15 5.98
CA PRO A 312 21.42 4.16 4.97
C PRO A 312 22.86 4.13 4.43
N GLU A 313 23.81 3.53 5.13
CA GLU A 313 25.20 3.47 4.64
C GLU A 313 25.41 2.35 3.62
N THR A 314 24.82 1.19 3.85
CA THR A 314 25.01 0.01 2.99
C THR A 314 23.86 -0.24 2.03
N GLY A 315 22.72 0.41 2.24
CA GLY A 315 21.48 0.19 1.50
C GLY A 315 20.83 -1.17 1.76
N LYS A 316 21.32 -1.93 2.74
CA LYS A 316 20.80 -3.26 3.06
C LYS A 316 19.58 -3.21 3.97
N PHE A 317 18.69 -4.17 3.80
CA PHE A 317 17.60 -4.36 4.75
C PHE A 317 18.14 -4.86 6.09
N VAL A 318 17.65 -4.21 7.13
CA VAL A 318 17.89 -4.57 8.53
C VAL A 318 16.73 -5.40 9.06
N TYR A 319 15.50 -5.06 8.63
CA TYR A 319 14.27 -5.70 9.10
C TYR A 319 13.09 -5.43 8.14
N PHE A 320 12.07 -6.28 8.19
CA PHE A 320 10.78 -6.08 7.54
C PHE A 320 9.64 -6.51 8.46
N TYR A 321 8.52 -5.82 8.35
CA TYR A 321 7.27 -6.23 8.97
C TYR A 321 6.17 -6.37 7.91
N LYS A 322 5.56 -7.56 7.79
CA LYS A 322 4.45 -7.81 6.88
C LYS A 322 3.15 -7.29 7.49
N LEU A 323 2.46 -6.43 6.74
CA LEU A 323 1.16 -5.87 7.11
C LEU A 323 0.07 -6.70 6.42
N ASN A 324 -0.70 -7.43 7.22
CA ASN A 324 -1.84 -8.21 6.74
C ASN A 324 -3.08 -7.30 6.64
N GLY A 325 -3.85 -7.39 5.55
CA GLY A 325 -5.04 -6.54 5.34
C GLY A 325 -4.75 -5.16 4.76
N ALA A 326 -3.48 -4.88 4.44
CA ALA A 326 -3.04 -3.65 3.81
C ALA A 326 -3.05 -3.75 2.27
N SER A 327 -3.53 -2.70 1.62
CA SER A 327 -3.50 -2.44 0.19
C SER A 327 -2.28 -1.57 -0.16
N GLY A 328 -1.24 -2.19 -0.71
CA GLY A 328 0.13 -1.64 -0.68
C GLY A 328 0.31 -0.20 -1.15
N ASN A 329 -0.41 0.24 -2.18
CA ASN A 329 -0.24 1.57 -2.79
C ASN A 329 -0.87 2.71 -1.98
N ALA A 330 -1.75 2.40 -1.02
CA ALA A 330 -2.49 3.38 -0.23
C ALA A 330 -1.97 3.51 1.21
N CYS A 331 -0.89 2.80 1.52
CA CYS A 331 -0.32 2.75 2.86
C CYS A 331 0.62 3.92 3.11
N GLY A 332 0.37 4.67 4.18
CA GLY A 332 1.31 5.61 4.77
C GLY A 332 1.70 5.17 6.17
N PHE A 333 2.73 5.80 6.73
CA PHE A 333 3.11 5.58 8.12
C PHE A 333 3.68 6.84 8.76
N CYS A 334 3.57 6.92 10.08
CA CYS A 334 4.15 7.99 10.87
C CYS A 334 4.59 7.47 12.23
N PHE A 335 5.36 8.28 12.96
CA PHE A 335 5.84 7.95 14.29
C PHE A 335 5.25 8.89 15.33
N VAL A 336 4.68 8.33 16.39
CA VAL A 336 4.09 9.08 17.51
C VAL A 336 4.41 8.34 18.81
N ASN A 337 4.97 9.03 19.80
CA ASN A 337 5.24 8.49 21.14
C ASN A 337 5.94 7.12 21.15
N SER A 338 7.02 6.98 20.39
CA SER A 338 7.75 5.70 20.23
C SER A 338 6.91 4.55 19.68
N LYS A 339 5.89 4.87 18.88
CA LYS A 339 5.11 3.90 18.11
C LYS A 339 5.12 4.28 16.64
N VAL A 340 5.04 3.28 15.79
CA VAL A 340 4.83 3.41 14.35
C VAL A 340 3.37 3.16 14.07
N TYR A 341 2.69 4.15 13.49
CA TYR A 341 1.33 4.03 13.02
C TYR A 341 1.36 3.88 11.51
N VAL A 342 1.04 2.69 11.03
CA VAL A 342 0.79 2.44 9.60
C VAL A 342 -0.70 2.57 9.37
N TYR A 343 -1.09 3.31 8.35
CA TYR A 343 -2.49 3.54 8.01
C TYR A 343 -2.71 3.26 6.52
N ASP A 344 -3.84 2.61 6.25
CA ASP A 344 -4.28 2.31 4.89
C ASP A 344 -5.47 3.19 4.51
N LEU A 345 -5.33 3.96 3.42
CA LEU A 345 -6.37 4.89 2.96
C LEU A 345 -7.56 4.20 2.26
N TRP A 346 -7.45 2.92 1.90
CA TRP A 346 -8.51 2.16 1.24
C TRP A 346 -9.22 1.21 2.21
N THR A 347 -8.47 0.49 3.05
CA THR A 347 -9.05 -0.49 4.01
C THR A 347 -9.47 0.15 5.33
N ASN A 348 -9.02 1.38 5.61
CA ASN A 348 -9.26 2.12 6.86
C ASN A 348 -8.72 1.40 8.09
N GLU A 349 -7.67 0.61 7.89
CA GLU A 349 -6.97 -0.11 8.93
C GLU A 349 -5.78 0.68 9.44
N PHE A 350 -5.58 0.63 10.76
CA PHE A 350 -4.37 1.08 11.43
C PHE A 350 -3.63 -0.12 12.01
N HIS A 351 -2.33 -0.19 11.74
CA HIS A 351 -1.41 -1.04 12.47
C HIS A 351 -0.56 -0.16 13.38
N VAL A 352 -0.55 -0.48 14.66
CA VAL A 352 0.27 0.20 15.67
C VAL A 352 1.38 -0.75 16.06
N LEU A 353 2.62 -0.30 15.88
CA LEU A 353 3.83 -1.07 16.10
C LEU A 353 4.67 -0.36 17.17
N GLU A 354 5.19 -1.07 18.16
CA GLU A 354 6.09 -0.46 19.15
C GLU A 354 7.49 -0.23 18.56
N GLU A 355 8.01 1.00 18.67
CA GLU A 355 9.39 1.37 18.29
C GLU A 355 10.35 0.93 19.40
N VAL A 356 11.47 0.28 19.05
CA VAL A 356 12.48 -0.16 20.02
C VAL A 356 13.76 0.64 19.81
N GLU A 357 14.28 1.25 20.88
CA GLU A 357 15.60 1.90 20.88
C GLU A 357 16.73 0.88 21.15
N GLY A 358 17.83 0.96 20.39
CA GLY A 358 19.05 0.16 20.62
C GLY A 358 19.96 0.05 19.39
N GLU A 359 21.25 -0.22 19.61
CA GLU A 359 22.17 -0.54 18.50
C GLU A 359 21.79 -1.88 17.85
N PRO A 360 21.96 -2.02 16.52
CA PRO A 360 21.67 -3.25 15.83
C PRO A 360 22.68 -4.32 16.26
N GLU A 361 22.27 -5.27 17.09
CA GLU A 361 23.02 -6.53 17.15
C GLU A 361 23.05 -7.14 15.75
N LYS A 362 24.26 -7.44 15.27
CA LYS A 362 24.59 -7.87 13.91
C LYS A 362 23.61 -8.91 13.36
N THR A 363 23.26 -8.75 12.07
CA THR A 363 22.52 -9.64 11.14
C THR A 363 20.99 -9.50 11.14
N PHE A 364 20.32 -9.38 9.98
CA PHE A 364 20.29 -10.44 8.96
C PHE A 364 20.02 -10.01 7.50
N CYS A 365 20.82 -10.58 6.58
CA CYS A 365 20.48 -10.77 5.16
C CYS A 365 20.02 -12.23 4.97
N GLY A 366 18.71 -12.45 4.76
CA GLY A 366 18.11 -13.74 4.36
C GLY A 366 18.06 -14.83 5.46
N VAL A 367 16.95 -15.59 5.50
CA VAL A 367 16.60 -16.73 6.40
C VAL A 367 15.90 -16.33 7.74
N PRO A 368 14.99 -17.19 8.28
CA PRO A 368 13.54 -17.03 8.42
C PRO A 368 13.09 -16.50 9.80
N MET A 369 11.80 -16.14 9.94
CA MET A 369 11.19 -15.86 11.24
C MET A 369 11.26 -17.07 12.15
N SER A 370 11.47 -16.85 13.45
CA SER A 370 11.50 -17.94 14.43
C SER A 370 10.12 -18.60 14.57
N GLU A 371 10.06 -19.92 14.79
CA GLU A 371 8.80 -20.67 15.03
C GLU A 371 7.96 -20.04 16.14
N THR A 372 8.60 -19.39 17.11
CA THR A 372 7.94 -18.74 18.25
C THR A 372 7.33 -17.37 17.91
N GLU A 373 7.81 -16.71 16.85
CA GLU A 373 7.23 -15.48 16.31
C GLU A 373 6.14 -15.79 15.26
N LEU A 374 6.21 -16.94 14.59
CA LEU A 374 5.14 -17.47 13.73
C LEU A 374 3.87 -17.77 14.54
N GLU A 375 4.00 -18.40 15.71
CA GLU A 375 2.87 -18.75 16.59
C GLU A 375 2.08 -17.54 17.14
N LEU A 376 2.66 -16.32 17.12
CA LEU A 376 2.00 -15.10 17.61
C LEU A 376 1.08 -14.43 16.59
N VAL A 377 1.11 -14.85 15.31
CA VAL A 377 0.31 -14.26 14.22
C VAL A 377 -0.70 -15.25 13.65
N ASP A 378 -0.62 -16.53 14.02
CA ASP A 378 -1.45 -17.59 13.46
C ASP A 378 -2.85 -17.63 14.10
N THR A 379 -3.89 -17.68 13.26
CA THR A 379 -5.26 -17.80 13.75
C THR A 379 -5.59 -19.27 13.96
N THR A 380 -5.68 -19.70 15.23
CA THR A 380 -6.05 -21.07 15.57
C THR A 380 -7.58 -21.19 15.78
N LYS A 381 -8.26 -21.90 14.89
CA LYS A 381 -9.70 -22.19 14.96
C LYS A 381 -9.93 -23.64 15.39
N LYS A 382 -10.43 -23.84 16.62
CA LYS A 382 -10.89 -25.17 17.08
C LYS A 382 -12.29 -25.46 16.54
N VAL A 383 -12.36 -26.32 15.53
CA VAL A 383 -13.62 -26.68 14.88
C VAL A 383 -14.36 -27.75 15.70
N ASN A 384 -15.62 -27.46 16.00
CA ASN A 384 -16.58 -28.39 16.58
C ASN A 384 -17.90 -28.25 15.82
N ASN A 385 -17.92 -28.76 14.58
CA ASN A 385 -19.05 -28.63 13.70
C ASN A 385 -20.18 -29.58 14.16
N LYS A 386 -21.33 -29.02 14.54
CA LYS A 386 -22.53 -29.78 14.94
C LYS A 386 -23.61 -29.81 13.86
N LYS A 387 -23.42 -29.09 12.75
CA LYS A 387 -24.37 -29.11 11.64
C LYS A 387 -24.32 -30.49 10.98
N PRO A 388 -25.45 -31.06 10.53
CA PRO A 388 -25.43 -32.27 9.70
C PRO A 388 -24.65 -32.01 8.40
N ALA A 389 -24.12 -33.07 7.79
CA ALA A 389 -23.55 -32.96 6.44
C ALA A 389 -24.63 -32.41 5.49
N PRO A 390 -24.30 -31.49 4.58
CA PRO A 390 -25.25 -31.05 3.58
C PRO A 390 -25.68 -32.27 2.75
N THR A 391 -26.99 -32.51 2.74
CA THR A 391 -27.62 -33.46 1.82
C THR A 391 -27.68 -32.80 0.46
N TYR A 392 -27.22 -33.51 -0.55
CA TYR A 392 -27.26 -33.00 -1.92
C TYR A 392 -28.72 -32.90 -2.39
N GLU A 393 -29.14 -31.69 -2.77
CA GLU A 393 -30.42 -31.45 -3.44
C GLU A 393 -30.22 -31.62 -4.95
N ASP A 394 -31.23 -32.13 -5.66
CA ASP A 394 -31.14 -32.40 -7.10
C ASP A 394 -30.65 -31.16 -7.87
N SER A 395 -29.67 -31.34 -8.75
CA SER A 395 -29.12 -30.26 -9.57
C SER A 395 -29.66 -30.33 -11.00
N ASP A 396 -29.86 -29.16 -11.60
CA ASP A 396 -30.16 -29.04 -13.03
C ASP A 396 -28.92 -29.33 -13.92
N ILE A 397 -27.78 -29.67 -13.33
CA ILE A 397 -26.53 -30.02 -14.03
C ILE A 397 -26.49 -31.54 -14.29
N PRO A 398 -26.66 -32.01 -15.54
CA PRO A 398 -26.78 -33.44 -15.84
C PRO A 398 -25.57 -34.28 -15.37
N LEU A 399 -24.36 -33.72 -15.48
CA LEU A 399 -23.13 -34.37 -15.05
C LEU A 399 -23.13 -34.73 -13.55
N PHE A 400 -23.70 -33.88 -12.71
CA PHE A 400 -23.75 -34.12 -11.27
C PHE A 400 -24.73 -35.25 -10.92
N GLU A 401 -25.87 -35.33 -11.61
CA GLU A 401 -26.83 -36.43 -11.44
C GLU A 401 -26.29 -37.77 -11.96
N GLU A 402 -25.52 -37.79 -13.04
CA GLU A 402 -24.88 -39.01 -13.54
C GLU A 402 -23.86 -39.56 -12.54
N ILE A 403 -22.99 -38.71 -11.99
CA ILE A 403 -21.97 -39.13 -11.02
C ILE A 403 -22.59 -39.55 -9.69
N LYS A 404 -23.65 -38.89 -9.24
CA LYS A 404 -24.43 -39.30 -8.05
C LYS A 404 -24.95 -40.73 -8.16
N GLN A 405 -25.44 -41.13 -9.34
CA GLN A 405 -25.94 -42.50 -9.57
C GLN A 405 -24.82 -43.53 -9.55
N VAL A 406 -23.65 -43.20 -10.08
CA VAL A 406 -22.52 -44.12 -10.21
C VAL A 406 -21.74 -44.29 -8.90
N ALA A 407 -21.62 -43.22 -8.11
CA ALA A 407 -20.77 -43.21 -6.91
C ALA A 407 -21.54 -43.26 -5.59
N HIS A 408 -22.87 -43.51 -5.65
CA HIS A 408 -23.76 -43.57 -4.50
C HIS A 408 -23.61 -42.37 -3.54
N ILE A 409 -23.55 -41.17 -4.11
CA ILE A 409 -23.24 -39.94 -3.36
C ILE A 409 -24.45 -39.55 -2.49
N GLU A 410 -24.28 -39.63 -1.16
CA GLU A 410 -25.31 -39.19 -0.19
C GLU A 410 -25.12 -37.73 0.24
N HIS A 411 -23.88 -37.23 0.20
CA HIS A 411 -23.51 -35.89 0.66
C HIS A 411 -22.63 -35.17 -0.37
N ALA A 412 -23.10 -34.00 -0.81
CA ALA A 412 -22.34 -33.11 -1.68
C ALA A 412 -22.78 -31.67 -1.43
N CYS A 413 -21.92 -30.73 -1.81
CA CYS A 413 -22.21 -29.30 -1.79
C CYS A 413 -21.71 -28.65 -3.06
N VAL A 414 -22.47 -27.67 -3.55
CA VAL A 414 -22.06 -26.80 -4.65
C VAL A 414 -21.62 -25.47 -4.06
N LEU A 415 -20.41 -25.05 -4.39
CA LEU A 415 -19.85 -23.76 -4.00
C LEU A 415 -19.71 -22.88 -5.23
N ASP A 416 -19.88 -21.57 -5.04
CA ASP A 416 -19.45 -20.59 -6.02
C ASP A 416 -17.92 -20.61 -6.08
N ALA A 417 -17.34 -20.65 -7.28
CA ALA A 417 -15.89 -20.72 -7.46
C ALA A 417 -15.21 -19.42 -7.03
N GLU A 418 -15.90 -18.27 -7.10
CA GLU A 418 -15.39 -16.95 -6.67
C GLU A 418 -15.79 -16.62 -5.21
N CYS A 419 -15.75 -17.61 -4.30
CA CYS A 419 -16.13 -17.42 -2.90
C CYS A 419 -14.97 -17.14 -1.93
N ILE A 420 -13.76 -16.91 -2.47
CA ILE A 420 -12.54 -16.71 -1.69
C ILE A 420 -12.07 -15.26 -1.86
N ASP A 421 -12.28 -14.42 -0.85
CA ASP A 421 -11.75 -13.06 -0.78
C ASP A 421 -10.49 -12.98 0.12
N ASN A 422 -10.37 -13.91 1.08
CA ASN A 422 -9.29 -13.95 2.05
C ASN A 422 -9.04 -15.37 2.61
N ILE A 423 -7.91 -15.55 3.32
CA ILE A 423 -7.53 -16.85 3.93
C ILE A 423 -8.57 -17.38 4.95
N GLY A 424 -9.37 -16.51 5.55
CA GLY A 424 -10.44 -16.87 6.47
C GLY A 424 -11.61 -17.58 5.80
N ASP A 425 -11.83 -17.35 4.50
CA ASP A 425 -12.92 -17.97 3.74
C ASP A 425 -12.62 -19.46 3.49
N TYR A 426 -11.34 -19.82 3.31
CA TYR A 426 -10.90 -21.20 3.25
C TYR A 426 -11.29 -22.00 4.50
N SER A 427 -11.25 -21.41 5.70
CA SER A 427 -11.66 -22.11 6.92
C SER A 427 -13.13 -22.55 6.88
N ASP A 428 -14.01 -21.73 6.32
CA ASP A 428 -15.43 -22.03 6.22
C ASP A 428 -15.71 -23.08 5.13
N VAL A 429 -15.00 -22.98 4.00
CA VAL A 429 -15.01 -23.98 2.93
C VAL A 429 -14.52 -25.33 3.46
N ILE A 430 -13.32 -25.40 4.05
CA ILE A 430 -12.74 -26.61 4.66
C ILE A 430 -13.68 -27.22 5.68
N THR A 431 -14.29 -26.40 6.54
CA THR A 431 -15.24 -26.87 7.56
C THR A 431 -16.46 -27.51 6.94
N SER A 432 -16.93 -26.99 5.80
CA SER A 432 -18.06 -27.53 5.05
C SER A 432 -17.69 -28.81 4.32
N LEU A 433 -16.53 -28.86 3.67
CA LEU A 433 -16.05 -30.02 2.92
C LEU A 433 -15.76 -31.22 3.83
N LEU A 434 -15.04 -31.02 4.94
CA LEU A 434 -14.78 -32.09 5.91
C LEU A 434 -16.06 -32.61 6.58
N SER A 435 -17.12 -31.80 6.58
CA SER A 435 -18.44 -32.20 7.10
C SER A 435 -19.11 -33.29 6.25
N LEU A 436 -18.78 -33.39 4.95
CA LEU A 436 -19.26 -34.43 4.03
C LEU A 436 -18.79 -35.83 4.46
N ALA A 437 -17.58 -35.91 5.03
CA ALA A 437 -16.97 -37.14 5.55
C ALA A 437 -17.23 -37.37 7.05
N ASP A 438 -18.20 -36.65 7.63
CA ASP A 438 -18.51 -36.63 9.07
C ASP A 438 -17.34 -36.25 10.00
N VAL A 439 -16.37 -35.50 9.49
CA VAL A 439 -15.23 -35.00 10.29
C VAL A 439 -15.67 -33.73 11.04
N ARG A 440 -16.09 -33.90 12.30
CA ARG A 440 -16.68 -32.81 13.11
C ARG A 440 -15.73 -32.07 14.05
N LYS A 441 -14.59 -32.67 14.39
CA LYS A 441 -13.66 -32.14 15.41
C LYS A 441 -12.22 -32.15 14.92
N PHE A 442 -11.66 -30.98 14.70
CA PHE A 442 -10.28 -30.77 14.27
C PHE A 442 -9.87 -29.33 14.60
N THR A 443 -8.63 -28.97 14.32
CA THR A 443 -8.15 -27.59 14.45
C THR A 443 -7.66 -27.14 13.09
N ILE A 444 -8.05 -25.92 12.70
CA ILE A 444 -7.48 -25.21 11.57
C ILE A 444 -6.52 -24.18 12.13
N ILE A 445 -5.33 -24.09 11.57
CA ILE A 445 -4.35 -23.05 11.87
C ILE A 445 -4.13 -22.29 10.57
N GLU A 446 -4.51 -21.02 10.56
CA GLU A 446 -4.25 -20.12 9.45
C GLU A 446 -2.92 -19.43 9.72
N HIS A 447 -1.91 -19.77 8.91
CA HIS A 447 -0.58 -19.23 9.06
C HIS A 447 -0.48 -17.89 8.33
N SER A 448 -0.79 -16.82 9.03
CA SER A 448 -0.88 -15.45 8.47
C SER A 448 0.39 -15.00 7.74
N LEU A 449 1.54 -15.54 8.15
CA LEU A 449 2.83 -15.22 7.56
C LEU A 449 3.05 -16.00 6.26
N SER A 450 3.12 -17.33 6.30
CA SER A 450 3.32 -18.18 5.11
C SER A 450 2.16 -18.12 4.12
N GLY A 451 0.96 -17.72 4.57
CA GLY A 451 -0.28 -17.84 3.82
C GLY A 451 -0.81 -19.28 3.79
N SER A 452 -0.18 -20.21 4.51
CA SER A 452 -0.58 -21.62 4.53
C SER A 452 -1.68 -21.91 5.54
N ILE A 453 -2.34 -23.04 5.38
CA ILE A 453 -3.40 -23.52 6.25
C ILE A 453 -3.04 -24.93 6.70
N SER A 454 -3.00 -25.14 8.02
CA SER A 454 -2.74 -26.44 8.62
C SER A 454 -3.99 -27.03 9.28
N LEU A 455 -4.25 -28.29 8.96
CA LEU A 455 -5.32 -29.11 9.52
C LEU A 455 -4.75 -30.07 10.54
N LYS A 456 -5.24 -30.00 11.78
CA LYS A 456 -4.66 -30.73 12.91
C LYS A 456 -5.68 -31.58 13.66
N LYS A 457 -5.27 -32.82 13.95
CA LYS A 457 -6.00 -33.78 14.78
C LYS A 457 -5.04 -34.45 15.76
N GLY A 458 -5.09 -34.02 17.02
CA GLY A 458 -4.15 -34.48 18.03
C GLY A 458 -2.73 -34.00 17.72
N ARG A 459 -1.81 -34.95 17.46
CA ARG A 459 -0.40 -34.65 17.11
C ARG A 459 -0.11 -34.71 15.60
N LYS A 460 -1.09 -35.07 14.78
CA LYS A 460 -0.94 -35.16 13.32
C LYS A 460 -1.47 -33.91 12.66
N GLU A 461 -0.80 -33.50 11.59
CA GLU A 461 -0.99 -32.23 10.90
C GLU A 461 -0.75 -32.41 9.40
N VAL A 462 -1.54 -31.72 8.59
CA VAL A 462 -1.41 -31.63 7.14
C VAL A 462 -1.53 -30.17 6.76
N GLU A 463 -0.65 -29.67 5.91
CA GLU A 463 -0.55 -28.26 5.56
C GLU A 463 -0.63 -28.09 4.03
N PHE A 464 -1.29 -27.03 3.58
CA PHE A 464 -1.24 -26.57 2.19
C PHE A 464 -1.15 -25.06 2.10
N THR A 465 -0.67 -24.54 0.98
CA THR A 465 -0.61 -23.10 0.70
C THR A 465 -1.53 -22.80 -0.48
N PRO A 466 -2.58 -21.98 -0.31
CA PRO A 466 -3.40 -21.52 -1.42
C PRO A 466 -2.57 -20.76 -2.47
N ASP A 467 -2.95 -20.87 -3.74
CA ASP A 467 -2.34 -20.15 -4.86
C ASP A 467 -2.52 -18.62 -4.82
N GLY A 468 -3.42 -18.12 -3.97
CA GLY A 468 -3.71 -16.70 -3.79
C GLY A 468 -4.67 -16.12 -4.84
N SER A 469 -5.34 -16.97 -5.61
CA SER A 469 -6.42 -16.57 -6.51
C SER A 469 -7.72 -16.32 -5.75
N ASP A 470 -8.63 -15.58 -6.38
CA ASP A 470 -10.02 -15.41 -5.90
C ASP A 470 -10.85 -16.69 -6.12
N TYR A 471 -10.25 -17.73 -6.71
CA TYR A 471 -10.85 -19.03 -6.97
C TYR A 471 -10.48 -20.04 -5.88
N ILE A 472 -11.31 -21.08 -5.73
CA ILE A 472 -10.97 -22.22 -4.89
C ILE A 472 -9.79 -22.96 -5.54
N ASP A 473 -8.60 -22.91 -4.92
CA ASP A 473 -7.44 -23.75 -5.27
C ASP A 473 -7.76 -25.21 -4.92
N SER A 474 -8.47 -25.89 -5.82
CA SER A 474 -8.97 -27.24 -5.58
C SER A 474 -7.85 -28.23 -5.36
N ASP A 475 -6.66 -28.01 -5.88
CA ASP A 475 -5.70 -29.09 -6.08
C ASP A 475 -4.85 -29.23 -4.82
N ALA A 476 -4.31 -28.10 -4.35
CA ALA A 476 -3.60 -28.05 -3.08
C ALA A 476 -4.56 -28.36 -1.92
N MET A 477 -5.78 -27.81 -1.97
CA MET A 477 -6.78 -28.03 -0.92
C MET A 477 -7.27 -29.48 -0.89
N LEU A 478 -7.70 -30.07 -2.01
CA LEU A 478 -8.21 -31.45 -2.03
C LEU A 478 -7.14 -32.45 -1.67
N LYS A 479 -5.90 -32.23 -2.10
CA LYS A 479 -4.78 -33.07 -1.69
C LYS A 479 -4.63 -33.06 -0.17
N ALA A 480 -4.58 -31.89 0.44
CA ALA A 480 -4.48 -31.78 1.89
C ALA A 480 -5.70 -32.37 2.63
N LEU A 481 -6.91 -32.13 2.13
CA LEU A 481 -8.13 -32.71 2.70
C LEU A 481 -8.08 -34.24 2.64
N ASN A 482 -7.73 -34.83 1.49
CA ASN A 482 -7.67 -36.27 1.30
C ASN A 482 -6.53 -36.94 2.08
N GLU A 483 -5.42 -36.24 2.34
CA GLU A 483 -4.38 -36.68 3.27
C GLU A 483 -4.85 -36.59 4.74
N PHE A 484 -5.72 -35.62 5.06
CA PHE A 484 -6.24 -35.38 6.40
C PHE A 484 -7.42 -36.29 6.79
N LEU A 485 -8.21 -36.76 5.82
CA LEU A 485 -9.37 -37.64 6.06
C LEU A 485 -9.00 -38.95 6.79
N PRO A 486 -7.98 -39.73 6.37
CA PRO A 486 -7.55 -40.93 7.10
C PRO A 486 -7.05 -40.63 8.52
N ILE A 487 -6.45 -39.45 8.74
CA ILE A 487 -6.03 -38.98 10.07
C ILE A 487 -7.24 -38.81 10.99
N CYS A 488 -8.40 -38.44 10.43
CA CYS A 488 -9.66 -38.29 11.14
C CYS A 488 -10.48 -39.58 11.23
N GLY A 489 -10.07 -40.66 10.56
CA GLY A 489 -10.75 -41.96 10.57
C GLY A 489 -11.79 -42.15 9.46
N ALA A 490 -11.86 -41.23 8.50
CA ALA A 490 -12.67 -41.40 7.28
C ALA A 490 -11.96 -42.35 6.31
N LYS A 491 -12.73 -43.12 5.52
CA LYS A 491 -12.21 -44.14 4.61
C LYS A 491 -12.29 -43.77 3.13
N GLY A 492 -13.13 -42.80 2.80
CA GLY A 492 -13.32 -42.31 1.45
C GLY A 492 -12.43 -41.12 1.10
N LYS A 493 -12.73 -40.51 -0.05
CA LYS A 493 -12.09 -39.29 -0.55
C LYS A 493 -13.14 -38.21 -0.84
N ILE A 494 -12.72 -36.96 -0.77
CA ILE A 494 -13.45 -35.82 -1.33
C ILE A 494 -12.96 -35.61 -2.76
N PHE A 495 -13.92 -35.37 -3.65
CA PHE A 495 -13.73 -35.10 -5.07
C PHE A 495 -14.36 -33.76 -5.42
N SER A 496 -13.83 -33.09 -6.45
CA SER A 496 -14.42 -31.88 -7.05
C SER A 496 -14.79 -32.09 -8.51
N LEU A 497 -15.84 -31.41 -8.96
CA LEU A 497 -16.25 -31.34 -10.36
C LEU A 497 -16.51 -29.89 -10.73
N TRP A 498 -15.89 -29.45 -11.82
CA TRP A 498 -16.02 -28.09 -12.34
C TRP A 498 -16.73 -28.10 -13.70
N THR A 499 -17.64 -27.14 -13.92
CA THR A 499 -18.36 -26.97 -15.18
C THR A 499 -18.20 -25.53 -15.70
N PRO A 500 -17.45 -25.30 -16.79
CA PRO A 500 -17.14 -23.94 -17.24
C PRO A 500 -18.32 -23.17 -17.85
N ASP A 501 -19.27 -23.89 -18.44
CA ASP A 501 -20.21 -23.28 -19.39
C ASP A 501 -21.37 -22.51 -18.76
N MET A 502 -21.71 -22.69 -17.48
CA MET A 502 -22.72 -21.86 -16.82
C MET A 502 -22.48 -21.79 -15.30
N LEU A 503 -22.14 -20.59 -14.81
CA LEU A 503 -22.22 -20.13 -13.40
C LEU A 503 -20.98 -20.27 -12.49
N GLN A 504 -19.77 -20.57 -13.00
CA GLN A 504 -18.55 -20.61 -12.16
C GLN A 504 -18.78 -21.39 -10.84
N ALA A 505 -19.48 -22.52 -10.89
CA ALA A 505 -19.80 -23.30 -9.70
C ALA A 505 -18.94 -24.58 -9.67
N GLN A 506 -18.49 -24.97 -8.48
CA GLN A 506 -17.73 -26.20 -8.26
C GLN A 506 -18.47 -27.10 -7.28
N MET A 507 -18.75 -28.34 -7.69
CA MET A 507 -19.36 -29.33 -6.80
C MET A 507 -18.29 -30.13 -6.10
N PHE A 508 -18.45 -30.30 -4.80
CA PHE A 508 -17.65 -31.18 -3.97
C PHE A 508 -18.50 -32.28 -3.37
N PHE A 509 -17.97 -33.50 -3.33
CA PHE A 509 -18.67 -34.66 -2.78
C PHE A 509 -17.70 -35.63 -2.10
N TYR A 510 -18.21 -36.40 -1.15
CA TYR A 510 -17.46 -37.46 -0.47
C TYR A 510 -18.05 -38.83 -0.83
N THR A 511 -17.19 -39.82 -1.08
CA THR A 511 -17.61 -41.23 -1.19
C THR A 511 -16.52 -42.19 -0.72
N GLU A 512 -16.95 -43.32 -0.15
CA GLU A 512 -16.07 -44.45 0.16
C GLU A 512 -15.82 -45.36 -1.05
N ASP A 513 -16.65 -45.27 -2.10
CA ASP A 513 -16.48 -46.03 -3.34
C ASP A 513 -15.61 -45.25 -4.34
N THR A 514 -14.34 -45.05 -3.96
CA THR A 514 -13.39 -44.28 -4.76
C THR A 514 -13.10 -44.94 -6.12
N GLU A 515 -13.12 -46.27 -6.18
CA GLU A 515 -12.86 -47.04 -7.40
C GLU A 515 -13.97 -46.81 -8.44
N ALA A 516 -15.24 -46.74 -8.04
CA ALA A 516 -16.34 -46.46 -8.95
C ALA A 516 -16.21 -45.06 -9.59
N VAL A 517 -15.86 -44.05 -8.80
CA VAL A 517 -15.63 -42.67 -9.29
C VAL A 517 -14.45 -42.64 -10.26
N GLU A 518 -13.29 -43.15 -9.84
CA GLU A 518 -12.05 -43.12 -10.65
C GLU A 518 -12.24 -43.88 -11.98
N LYS A 519 -12.97 -45.01 -11.97
CA LYS A 519 -13.32 -45.76 -13.16
C LYS A 519 -14.27 -44.99 -14.08
N TYR A 520 -15.34 -44.43 -13.52
CA TYR A 520 -16.31 -43.66 -14.32
C TYR A 520 -15.66 -42.44 -14.97
N SER A 521 -14.81 -41.72 -14.23
CA SER A 521 -14.04 -40.58 -14.76
C SER A 521 -13.11 -41.01 -15.89
N ALA A 522 -12.40 -42.14 -15.75
CA ALA A 522 -11.52 -42.64 -16.80
C ALA A 522 -12.27 -43.08 -18.07
N GLU A 523 -13.50 -43.60 -17.93
CA GLU A 523 -14.29 -44.16 -19.04
C GLU A 523 -15.15 -43.11 -19.76
N ASN A 524 -15.58 -42.05 -19.09
CA ASN A 524 -16.63 -41.14 -19.60
C ASN A 524 -16.20 -39.66 -19.72
N LEU A 525 -15.07 -39.25 -19.13
CA LEU A 525 -14.69 -37.83 -19.03
C LEU A 525 -13.43 -37.43 -19.82
N GLN A 526 -13.02 -38.19 -20.85
CA GLN A 526 -11.92 -37.76 -21.72
C GLN A 526 -12.37 -37.06 -23.02
N THR A 527 -11.83 -35.85 -23.18
CA THR A 527 -11.76 -34.98 -24.37
C THR A 527 -13.05 -34.27 -24.80
N ASP A 528 -13.44 -33.24 -24.06
CA ASP A 528 -14.02 -32.05 -24.68
C ASP A 528 -13.19 -30.84 -24.25
N GLU A 529 -12.75 -30.01 -25.20
CA GLU A 529 -11.83 -28.87 -25.00
C GLU A 529 -12.42 -27.74 -24.12
N SER A 530 -13.61 -27.95 -23.54
CA SER A 530 -14.34 -27.02 -22.68
C SER A 530 -14.52 -27.50 -21.24
N THR A 531 -13.93 -28.62 -20.82
CA THR A 531 -13.96 -29.07 -19.42
C THR A 531 -12.58 -29.56 -18.99
N ASP A 532 -11.79 -28.69 -18.36
CA ASP A 532 -10.47 -29.06 -17.84
C ASP A 532 -10.63 -29.82 -16.51
N PHE A 533 -9.98 -30.98 -16.43
CA PHE A 533 -10.04 -31.92 -15.30
C PHE A 533 -8.61 -32.25 -14.84
N GLU A 534 -7.75 -31.25 -14.71
CA GLU A 534 -6.32 -31.48 -14.45
C GLU A 534 -6.00 -32.08 -13.07
N ASP A 535 -6.89 -32.07 -12.06
CA ASP A 535 -6.42 -32.24 -10.68
C ASP A 535 -7.01 -33.36 -9.81
N MET A 536 -7.37 -34.49 -10.43
CA MET A 536 -7.70 -35.71 -9.67
C MET A 536 -6.52 -36.69 -9.49
N LYS A 537 -5.31 -36.38 -9.97
CA LYS A 537 -4.14 -37.25 -9.78
C LYS A 537 -3.15 -36.62 -8.82
N GLY A 538 -3.36 -36.85 -7.53
CA GLY A 538 -2.32 -36.68 -6.50
C GLY A 538 -1.14 -37.65 -6.66
N GLU A 539 -0.58 -37.80 -7.86
CA GLU A 539 0.62 -38.58 -8.15
C GLU A 539 1.71 -37.74 -8.81
N ILE A 540 2.88 -37.82 -8.18
CA ILE A 540 4.15 -37.16 -8.48
C ILE A 540 4.65 -37.52 -9.89
N LYS A 541 5.13 -36.52 -10.64
CA LYS A 541 6.19 -36.72 -11.64
C LYS A 541 7.52 -36.21 -11.08
N TRP A 542 8.57 -37.03 -11.20
CA TRP A 542 9.96 -36.70 -10.85
C TRP A 542 10.59 -35.72 -11.83
#